data_AF-A0A7K3ZLR4-F1
#
_entry.id   AF-A0A7K3ZLR4-F1
#
_cell.length_a   1.000
_cell.length_b   1.000
_cell.length_c   1.000
_cell.angle_alpha   90.00
_cell.angle_beta   90.00
_cell.angle_gamma   90.00
#
_symmetry.space_group_name_H-M   'P 1'
#
loop_
_entity.id
_entity.type
_entity.pdbx_description
1 polymer ?
#
loop_
_entity_poly.entity_id
_entity_poly.type
_entity_poly.pdbx_seq_one_letter_code
_entity_poly.pdbx_strand_id
1 'polypeptide(L)'
;MDFKLLIFKNEFNESKSSWTYRFVVVDSKKSKGYPANFICMLPVKLYSGKSKSPSAFGTLFGEKGLNIAIGLLNNALKTENDVEVRNEIEKRLKLLNPKEANVVKCSQCHKSFQPRKVRRYKQYLCNECLSLKYAPKIDRKAAAKEQL
;
A
#
# COMPACT_ATOMS: atom_id res chain seq x y z
N MET A 1 -0.50 23.54 -15.24
CA MET A 1 0.21 22.30 -15.62
C MET A 1 -0.84 21.34 -16.18
N ASP A 2 -0.53 20.63 -17.26
CA ASP A 2 -1.43 19.62 -17.84
C ASP A 2 -0.77 18.25 -17.77
N PHE A 3 -1.04 17.55 -16.67
CA PHE A 3 -0.34 16.31 -16.34
C PHE A 3 -0.99 15.10 -17.01
N LYS A 4 -0.14 14.26 -17.61
CA LYS A 4 -0.54 12.97 -18.16
C LYS A 4 0.35 11.86 -17.62
N LEU A 5 -0.18 10.65 -17.68
CA LEU A 5 0.51 9.46 -17.23
C LEU A 5 0.97 8.67 -18.47
N LEU A 6 2.28 8.47 -18.61
CA LEU A 6 2.85 7.54 -19.58
C LEU A 6 3.17 6.24 -18.86
N ILE A 7 2.80 5.13 -19.46
CA ILE A 7 3.00 3.79 -18.89
C ILE A 7 3.92 3.00 -19.81
N PHE A 8 5.04 2.56 -19.26
CA PHE A 8 6.00 1.72 -19.96
C PHE A 8 5.91 0.29 -19.41
N LYS A 9 5.73 -0.66 -20.32
CA LYS A 9 5.72 -2.10 -20.05
C LYS A 9 7.10 -2.65 -20.43
N ASN A 10 7.82 -3.18 -19.45
CA ASN A 10 9.15 -3.75 -19.65
C ASN A 10 9.14 -5.25 -19.30
N GLU A 11 9.74 -6.06 -20.15
CA GLU A 11 10.04 -7.47 -19.85
C GLU A 11 11.17 -7.54 -18.82
N PHE A 12 11.01 -8.41 -17.82
CA PHE A 12 12.09 -8.74 -16.90
C PHE A 12 12.74 -10.04 -17.39
N ASN A 13 13.96 -9.94 -17.90
CA ASN A 13 14.76 -11.07 -18.35
C ASN A 13 15.38 -11.78 -17.14
N GLU A 14 14.60 -12.60 -16.43
CA GLU A 14 15.15 -13.68 -15.60
C GLU A 14 14.03 -14.62 -15.12
N SER A 15 13.88 -15.74 -15.84
CA SER A 15 13.23 -16.99 -15.42
C SER A 15 11.72 -17.01 -15.12
N LYS A 16 11.06 -15.86 -14.93
CA LYS A 16 9.60 -15.75 -14.77
C LYS A 16 9.10 -14.56 -15.59
N SER A 17 8.08 -14.78 -16.40
CA SER A 17 7.37 -13.78 -17.20
C SER A 17 6.62 -12.75 -16.32
N SER A 18 7.35 -12.01 -15.49
CA SER A 18 6.80 -10.90 -14.72
C SER A 18 7.11 -9.59 -15.43
N TRP A 19 6.10 -9.07 -16.13
CA TRP A 19 6.13 -7.72 -16.68
C TRP A 19 6.28 -6.69 -15.57
N THR A 20 7.13 -5.69 -15.79
CA THR A 20 7.23 -4.54 -14.88
C THR A 20 6.64 -3.31 -15.55
N TYR A 21 5.80 -2.59 -14.81
CA TYR A 21 5.13 -1.40 -15.29
C TYR A 21 5.67 -0.15 -14.61
N ARG A 22 6.16 0.79 -15.42
CA ARG A 22 6.69 2.07 -14.98
C ARG A 22 5.70 3.17 -15.32
N PHE A 23 5.31 3.93 -14.31
CA PHE A 23 4.32 5.00 -14.41
C PHE A 23 5.04 6.34 -14.32
N VAL A 24 5.01 7.10 -15.40
CA VAL A 24 5.73 8.35 -15.58
C VAL A 24 4.74 9.50 -15.66
N VAL A 25 4.98 10.55 -14.88
CA VAL A 25 4.19 11.79 -14.93
C VAL A 25 4.90 12.78 -15.87
N VAL A 26 4.16 13.26 -16.87
CA VAL A 26 4.64 14.26 -17.84
C VAL A 26 3.77 15.51 -17.83
N ASP A 27 4.33 16.68 -18.13
CA ASP A 27 3.57 17.93 -18.32
C ASP A 27 3.50 18.29 -19.81
N SER A 28 2.31 18.17 -20.39
CA SER A 28 2.09 18.48 -21.81
C SER A 28 2.32 19.96 -22.13
N LYS A 29 2.29 20.86 -21.13
CA LYS A 29 2.60 22.28 -21.30
C LYS A 29 4.10 22.58 -21.34
N LYS A 30 4.93 21.70 -20.77
CA LYS A 30 6.39 21.89 -20.70
C LYS A 30 7.06 21.61 -22.04
N SER A 31 6.64 20.55 -22.74
CA SER A 31 7.13 20.19 -24.07
C SER A 31 6.13 19.26 -24.78
N LYS A 32 6.23 19.20 -26.11
CA LYS A 32 5.37 18.37 -26.97
C LYS A 32 5.61 16.86 -26.81
N GLY A 33 6.78 16.43 -26.31
CA GLY A 33 7.15 15.02 -26.30
C GLY A 33 8.06 14.60 -25.15
N TYR A 34 8.01 13.31 -24.84
CA TYR A 34 8.92 12.63 -23.92
C TYR A 34 10.28 12.41 -24.61
N PRO A 35 11.43 12.55 -23.92
CA PRO A 35 11.59 12.77 -22.47
C PRO A 35 11.57 14.24 -22.02
N ALA A 36 11.50 15.21 -22.93
CA ALA A 36 11.60 16.63 -22.59
C ALA A 36 10.46 17.14 -21.66
N ASN A 37 9.29 16.51 -21.72
CA ASN A 37 8.15 16.80 -20.84
C ASN A 37 8.13 15.99 -19.53
N PHE A 38 9.19 15.22 -19.23
CA PHE A 38 9.28 14.44 -18.01
C PHE A 38 9.28 15.32 -16.76
N ILE A 39 8.59 14.84 -15.72
CA ILE A 39 8.58 15.43 -14.40
C ILE A 39 9.14 14.47 -13.37
N CYS A 40 8.45 13.34 -13.17
CA CYS A 40 8.82 12.37 -12.14
C CYS A 40 8.14 11.02 -12.36
N MET A 41 8.59 10.02 -11.61
CA MET A 41 7.95 8.72 -11.51
C MET A 41 6.78 8.78 -10.51
N LEU A 42 5.63 8.22 -10.89
CA LEU A 42 4.54 7.98 -9.94
C LEU A 42 4.91 6.77 -9.07
N PRO A 43 5.09 6.91 -7.75
CA PRO A 43 5.44 5.78 -6.88
C PRO A 43 4.29 4.76 -6.78
N VAL A 44 4.62 3.53 -6.37
CA VAL A 44 3.61 2.46 -6.16
C VAL A 44 2.77 2.75 -4.91
N LYS A 45 3.43 3.27 -3.88
CA LYS A 45 2.82 3.67 -2.61
C LYS A 45 3.10 5.14 -2.37
N LEU A 46 2.07 5.89 -2.03
CA LEU A 46 2.23 7.21 -1.46
C LEU A 46 2.35 7.03 0.05
N TYR A 47 3.53 7.26 0.60
CA TYR A 47 3.70 7.27 2.04
C TYR A 47 3.04 8.54 2.59
N SER A 48 1.92 8.38 3.30
CA SER A 48 1.36 9.44 4.12
C SER A 48 2.15 9.48 5.43
N GLY A 49 3.02 10.47 5.61
CA GLY A 49 3.77 10.71 6.85
C GLY A 49 5.26 10.98 6.66
N LYS A 50 5.93 11.29 7.80
CA LYS A 50 7.38 11.59 7.96
C LYS A 50 8.28 10.37 7.64
N SER A 51 8.13 9.78 6.46
CA SER A 51 9.01 8.74 5.97
C SER A 51 10.41 9.31 5.68
N LYS A 52 11.45 8.46 5.76
CA LYS A 52 12.87 8.84 5.72
C LYS A 52 13.34 9.56 4.44
N SER A 53 12.55 9.55 3.37
CA SER A 53 12.81 10.37 2.17
C SER A 53 11.54 10.48 1.32
N PRO A 54 10.99 11.68 1.07
CA PRO A 54 9.88 11.85 0.15
C PRO A 54 10.32 11.47 -1.27
N SER A 55 9.45 10.79 -2.02
CA SER A 55 9.69 10.57 -3.45
C SER A 55 9.72 11.90 -4.21
N ALA A 56 10.32 11.95 -5.40
CA ALA A 56 10.27 13.16 -6.24
C ALA A 56 8.82 13.63 -6.47
N PHE A 57 7.90 12.69 -6.68
CA PHE A 57 6.47 12.97 -6.76
C PHE A 57 5.91 13.59 -5.47
N GLY A 58 6.25 13.01 -4.30
CA GLY A 58 5.82 13.55 -3.01
C GLY A 58 6.38 14.94 -2.72
N THR A 59 7.61 15.21 -3.18
CA THR A 59 8.26 16.52 -3.03
C THR A 59 7.58 17.58 -3.91
N LEU A 60 7.19 17.20 -5.13
CA LEU A 60 6.56 18.12 -6.09
C LEU A 60 5.08 18.41 -5.78
N PHE A 61 4.33 17.39 -5.35
CA PHE A 61 2.88 17.48 -5.21
C PHE A 61 2.39 17.54 -3.75
N GLY A 62 3.28 17.23 -2.79
CA GLY A 62 3.00 17.30 -1.36
C GLY A 62 1.68 16.60 -0.98
N GLU A 63 0.88 17.29 -0.18
CA GLU A 63 -0.42 16.83 0.33
C GLU A 63 -1.45 16.57 -0.78
N LYS A 64 -1.37 17.32 -1.90
CA LYS A 64 -2.26 17.14 -3.05
C LYS A 64 -1.88 15.92 -3.91
N GLY A 65 -0.71 15.31 -3.65
CA GLY A 65 -0.17 14.22 -4.45
C GLY A 65 -1.09 13.02 -4.56
N LEU A 66 -1.84 12.68 -3.50
CA LEU A 66 -2.80 11.56 -3.54
C LEU A 66 -3.94 11.81 -4.52
N ASN A 67 -4.56 12.98 -4.46
CA ASN A 67 -5.64 13.34 -5.38
C ASN A 67 -5.15 13.44 -6.82
N ILE A 68 -3.95 13.98 -7.03
CA ILE A 68 -3.31 14.06 -8.35
C ILE A 68 -3.03 12.65 -8.90
N ALA A 69 -2.48 11.75 -8.08
CA ALA A 69 -2.22 10.37 -8.48
C ALA A 69 -3.48 9.62 -8.88
N ILE A 70 -4.56 9.74 -8.10
CA ILE A 70 -5.86 9.14 -8.41
C ILE A 70 -6.42 9.72 -9.71
N GLY A 71 -6.37 11.05 -9.88
CA GLY A 71 -6.80 11.71 -11.11
C GLY A 71 -6.05 11.22 -12.35
N LEU A 72 -4.71 11.12 -12.26
CA LEU A 72 -3.86 10.62 -13.33
C LEU A 72 -4.19 9.16 -13.71
N LEU A 73 -4.36 8.29 -12.72
CA LEU A 73 -4.68 6.88 -12.94
C LEU A 73 -6.08 6.70 -13.54
N ASN A 74 -7.08 7.43 -13.04
CA ASN A 74 -8.44 7.38 -13.59
C ASN A 74 -8.50 7.91 -15.03
N ASN A 75 -7.76 8.97 -15.34
CA ASN A 75 -7.68 9.50 -16.69
C ASN A 75 -6.98 8.50 -17.63
N ALA A 76 -5.88 7.90 -17.20
CA ALA A 76 -5.19 6.85 -17.96
C ALA A 76 -6.10 5.64 -18.21
N LEU A 77 -6.88 5.22 -17.20
CA LEU A 77 -7.80 4.07 -17.32
C LEU A 77 -8.89 4.28 -18.39
N LYS A 78 -9.32 5.52 -18.62
CA LYS A 78 -10.32 5.87 -19.65
C LYS A 78 -9.76 5.82 -21.06
N THR A 79 -8.47 6.14 -21.23
CA THR A 79 -7.82 6.23 -22.54
C THR A 79 -7.09 4.95 -22.94
N GLU A 80 -6.77 4.09 -21.97
CA GLU A 80 -5.98 2.88 -22.21
C GLU A 80 -6.82 1.74 -22.79
N ASN A 81 -6.27 1.10 -23.83
CA ASN A 81 -6.91 -0.01 -24.54
C ASN A 81 -6.28 -1.36 -24.18
N ASP A 82 -5.01 -1.38 -23.77
CA ASP A 82 -4.34 -2.62 -23.37
C ASP A 82 -4.90 -3.15 -22.04
N VAL A 83 -5.49 -4.35 -22.07
CA VAL A 83 -6.11 -5.00 -20.92
C VAL A 83 -5.10 -5.23 -19.78
N GLU A 84 -3.86 -5.56 -20.08
CA GLU A 84 -2.84 -5.80 -19.06
C GLU A 84 -2.43 -4.50 -18.37
N VAL A 85 -2.26 -3.42 -19.15
CA VAL A 85 -1.95 -2.10 -18.62
C VAL A 85 -3.11 -1.59 -17.74
N ARG A 86 -4.36 -1.75 -18.20
CA ARG A 86 -5.55 -1.41 -17.41
C ARG A 86 -5.61 -2.16 -16.08
N ASN A 87 -5.35 -3.46 -16.09
CA ASN A 87 -5.32 -4.27 -14.87
C ASN A 87 -4.27 -3.76 -13.86
N GLU A 88 -3.10 -3.34 -14.34
CA GLU A 88 -2.06 -2.78 -13.48
C GLU A 88 -2.43 -1.38 -12.97
N ILE A 89 -3.09 -0.53 -13.79
CA ILE A 89 -3.64 0.77 -13.34
C ILE A 89 -4.64 0.54 -12.20
N GLU A 90 -5.61 -0.37 -12.36
CA GLU A 90 -6.61 -0.68 -11.35
C GLU A 90 -6.00 -1.22 -10.05
N LYS A 91 -5.00 -2.10 -10.18
CA LYS A 91 -4.27 -2.62 -9.03
C LYS A 91 -3.56 -1.49 -8.29
N ARG A 92 -2.99 -0.52 -8.99
CA ARG A 92 -2.35 0.66 -8.38
C ARG A 92 -3.37 1.58 -7.69
N LEU A 93 -4.54 1.79 -8.28
CA LEU A 93 -5.65 2.51 -7.64
C LEU A 93 -6.07 1.85 -6.31
N LYS A 94 -6.20 0.52 -6.28
CA LYS A 94 -6.52 -0.24 -5.06
C LYS A 94 -5.47 -0.10 -3.96
N LEU A 95 -4.20 0.13 -4.31
CA LEU A 95 -3.12 0.36 -3.34
C LEU A 95 -3.15 1.79 -2.76
N LEU A 96 -3.57 2.77 -3.55
CA LEU A 96 -3.68 4.16 -3.10
C LEU A 96 -4.92 4.40 -2.23
N ASN A 97 -6.02 3.68 -2.53
CA ASN A 97 -7.23 3.68 -1.72
C ASN A 97 -7.42 2.30 -1.06
N PRO A 98 -6.63 1.98 0.00
CA PRO A 98 -6.83 0.74 0.72
C PRO A 98 -8.25 0.73 1.28
N LYS A 99 -8.98 -0.36 1.03
CA LYS A 99 -10.28 -0.59 1.67
C LYS A 99 -10.10 -0.47 3.18
N GLU A 100 -11.09 0.10 3.85
CA GLU A 100 -11.15 0.14 5.31
C GLU A 100 -10.83 -1.26 5.84
N ALA A 101 -9.88 -1.33 6.77
CA ALA A 101 -9.44 -2.59 7.31
C ALA A 101 -10.66 -3.32 7.88
N ASN A 102 -10.83 -4.61 7.55
CA ASN A 102 -11.93 -5.40 8.07
C ASN A 102 -11.88 -5.39 9.60
N VAL A 103 -12.75 -4.62 10.25
CA VAL A 103 -12.86 -4.57 11.70
C VAL A 103 -13.82 -5.65 12.15
N VAL A 104 -13.41 -6.47 13.10
CA VAL A 104 -14.27 -7.51 13.72
C VAL A 104 -14.31 -7.30 15.23
N LYS A 105 -15.34 -7.85 15.88
CA LYS A 105 -15.46 -7.80 17.35
C LYS A 105 -14.73 -8.99 17.99
N CYS A 106 -13.99 -8.73 19.06
CA CYS A 106 -13.37 -9.77 19.89
C CYS A 106 -14.46 -10.63 20.55
N SER A 107 -14.32 -11.95 20.49
CA SER A 107 -15.29 -12.87 21.12
C SER A 107 -15.25 -12.82 22.66
N GLN A 108 -14.17 -12.33 23.26
CA GLN A 108 -13.98 -12.29 24.73
C GLN A 108 -14.35 -10.94 25.34
N CYS A 109 -13.84 -9.84 24.78
CA CYS A 109 -14.00 -8.50 25.36
C CYS A 109 -14.89 -7.58 24.51
N HIS A 110 -15.44 -8.08 23.39
CA HIS A 110 -16.29 -7.36 22.44
C HIS A 110 -15.69 -6.09 21.81
N LYS A 111 -14.44 -5.73 22.13
CA LYS A 111 -13.71 -4.63 21.50
C LYS A 111 -13.52 -4.91 20.01
N SER A 112 -13.68 -3.86 19.21
CA SER A 112 -13.37 -3.84 17.79
C SER A 112 -11.86 -3.92 17.56
N PHE A 113 -11.41 -4.80 16.68
CA PHE A 113 -10.00 -4.93 16.31
C PHE A 113 -9.84 -5.38 14.84
N GLN A 114 -8.65 -5.16 14.29
CA GLN A 114 -8.29 -5.66 12.97
C GLN A 114 -7.68 -7.07 13.10
N PRO A 115 -8.32 -8.12 12.55
CA PRO A 115 -7.83 -9.48 12.68
C PRO A 115 -6.59 -9.66 11.80
N ARG A 116 -5.53 -10.24 12.38
CA ARG A 116 -4.39 -10.69 11.58
C ARG A 116 -4.74 -12.03 10.94
N LYS A 117 -4.47 -12.18 9.64
CA LYS A 117 -4.50 -13.51 9.00
C LYS A 117 -3.25 -14.27 9.43
N VAL A 118 -3.40 -15.27 10.29
CA VAL A 118 -2.34 -16.22 10.60
C VAL A 118 -2.62 -17.50 9.81
N ARG A 119 -1.87 -17.69 8.72
CA ARG A 119 -2.08 -18.79 7.76
C ARG A 119 -3.53 -18.83 7.25
N ARG A 120 -4.26 -19.95 7.45
CA ARG A 120 -5.65 -20.16 7.03
C ARG A 120 -6.69 -19.73 8.08
N TYR A 121 -6.27 -19.31 9.27
CA TYR A 121 -7.19 -19.06 10.39
C TYR A 121 -7.55 -17.58 10.52
N LYS A 122 -8.84 -17.30 10.72
CA LYS A 122 -9.34 -15.98 11.10
C LYS A 122 -9.16 -15.81 12.62
N GLN A 123 -8.61 -14.68 13.03
CA GLN A 123 -8.46 -14.33 14.45
C GLN A 123 -9.80 -13.82 15.00
N TYR A 124 -10.31 -14.47 16.05
CA TYR A 124 -11.56 -14.09 16.73
C TYR A 124 -11.33 -13.36 18.07
N LEU A 125 -10.11 -13.39 18.59
CA LEU A 125 -9.70 -12.71 19.83
C LEU A 125 -8.79 -11.54 19.51
N CYS A 126 -8.98 -10.39 20.16
CA CYS A 126 -8.04 -9.28 20.06
C CYS A 126 -6.66 -9.68 20.62
N ASN A 127 -5.62 -8.91 20.28
CA ASN A 127 -4.24 -9.22 20.69
C ASN A 127 -4.08 -9.29 22.22
N GLU A 128 -4.82 -8.46 22.97
CA GLU A 128 -4.82 -8.47 24.45
C GLU A 128 -5.40 -9.79 25.00
N CYS A 129 -6.56 -10.23 24.51
CA CYS A 129 -7.17 -11.48 24.97
C CYS A 129 -6.38 -12.71 24.51
N LEU A 130 -5.73 -12.62 23.33
CA LEU A 130 -4.86 -13.67 22.82
C LEU A 130 -3.62 -13.83 23.71
N SER A 131 -2.96 -12.72 24.07
CA SER A 131 -1.77 -12.77 24.94
C SER A 131 -2.09 -13.30 26.33
N LEU A 132 -3.25 -12.94 26.91
CA LEU A 132 -3.70 -13.48 28.20
C LEU A 132 -3.98 -14.98 28.13
N LYS A 133 -4.54 -15.48 27.02
CA LYS A 133 -4.87 -16.90 26.84
C LYS A 133 -3.63 -17.79 26.73
N TYR A 134 -2.58 -17.30 26.07
CA TYR A 134 -1.33 -18.03 25.85
C TYR A 134 -0.19 -17.57 26.77
N ALA A 135 -0.49 -16.75 27.78
CA ALA A 135 0.49 -16.36 28.78
C ALA A 135 1.03 -17.63 29.46
N PRO A 136 2.35 -17.80 29.58
CA PRO A 136 2.91 -18.92 30.31
C PRO A 136 2.35 -18.88 31.74
N LYS A 137 1.83 -20.01 32.22
CA LYS A 137 1.49 -20.18 33.62
C LYS A 137 2.80 -20.05 34.39
N ILE A 138 3.04 -18.90 35.00
CA ILE A 138 4.12 -18.77 35.97
C ILE A 138 3.73 -19.69 37.12
N ASP A 139 4.42 -20.83 37.23
CA ASP A 139 4.25 -21.74 38.34
C ASP A 139 4.60 -20.99 39.63
N ARG A 140 3.57 -20.52 40.35
CA ARG A 140 3.67 -19.83 41.64
C ARG A 140 4.28 -20.71 42.76
N LYS A 141 4.73 -21.92 42.46
CA LYS A 141 5.37 -22.84 43.42
C LYS A 141 6.85 -22.55 43.71
N ALA A 142 7.50 -21.67 42.96
CA ALA A 142 8.91 -21.33 43.20
C ALA A 142 9.14 -20.18 44.21
N ALA A 143 8.10 -19.40 44.57
CA ALA A 143 8.26 -18.22 45.44
C ALA A 143 7.99 -18.51 46.94
N ALA A 144 7.66 -19.74 47.32
CA ALA A 144 7.32 -20.10 48.71
C ALA A 144 8.42 -20.88 49.45
N LYS A 145 9.65 -20.94 48.92
CA LYS A 145 10.77 -21.66 49.55
C LYS A 145 11.95 -20.78 49.98
N GLU A 146 11.79 -19.46 49.92
CA GLU A 146 12.87 -18.51 50.26
C GLU A 146 12.45 -17.45 51.28
N GLN A 147 11.51 -17.79 52.17
CA GLN A 147 11.27 -17.04 53.40
C GLN A 147 11.04 -18.02 54.56
N LEU A 148 12.15 -18.32 55.23
CA LEU A 148 12.32 -18.85 56.60
C LEU A 148 11.83 -20.28 56.91
#